data_AF-A0A7M1PZC8-F1
#
_entry.id   AF-A0A7M1PZC8-F1
#
_cell.length_a   1.000
_cell.length_b   1.000
_cell.length_c   1.000
_cell.angle_alpha   90.00
_cell.angle_beta   90.00
_cell.angle_gamma   90.00
#
_symmetry.space_group_name_H-M   'P 1'
#
loop_
_entity.id
_entity.type
_entity.pdbx_description
1 polymer ?
#
loop_
_entity_poly.entity_id
_entity_poly.type
_entity_poly.pdbx_seq_one_letter_code
_entity_poly.pdbx_strand_id
1 'polypeptide(L)' 'MTIKCVNKEKNEQDCPCVKTNCTNHGMCCECVAHHRKIKTYPACLRDIDKK' A
#
# COMPACT_ATOMS: atom_id res chain seq x y z
N MET A 1 2.70 2.52 -20.15
CA MET A 1 3.94 2.10 -19.47
C MET A 1 3.56 1.22 -18.31
N THR A 2 4.01 -0.03 -18.27
CA THR A 2 3.80 -0.93 -17.13
C THR A 2 4.69 -0.48 -15.98
N ILE A 3 4.08 -0.01 -14.89
CA ILE A 3 4.84 0.36 -13.69
C ILE A 3 5.32 -0.94 -13.03
N LYS A 4 6.64 -1.14 -12.98
CA LYS A 4 7.27 -2.28 -12.32
C LYS A 4 7.86 -1.83 -11.00
N CYS A 5 7.32 -2.33 -9.89
CA CYS A 5 7.93 -2.17 -8.57
C CYS A 5 8.98 -3.26 -8.37
N VAL A 6 10.25 -2.89 -8.21
CA VAL A 6 11.36 -3.85 -7.96
C VAL A 6 11.21 -4.59 -6.64
N ASN A 7 10.46 -4.01 -5.69
CA ASN A 7 10.27 -4.56 -4.35
C ASN A 7 8.89 -5.22 -4.17
N LYS A 8 8.12 -5.45 -5.24
CA LYS A 8 6.72 -5.92 -5.13
C LYS A 8 6.59 -7.15 -4.24
N GLU A 9 7.39 -8.18 -4.49
CA GLU A 9 7.32 -9.45 -3.75
C GLU A 9 7.60 -9.26 -2.27
N LYS A 10 8.68 -8.53 -1.92
CA LYS A 10 9.01 -8.21 -0.53
C LYS A 10 7.90 -7.40 0.14
N ASN A 11 7.46 -6.32 -0.51
CA ASN A 11 6.39 -5.46 0.01
C ASN A 11 5.08 -6.22 0.22
N GLU A 12 4.81 -7.23 -0.62
CA GLU A 12 3.60 -8.06 -0.54
C GLU A 12 3.62 -8.99 0.69
N GLN A 13 4.80 -9.52 1.07
CA GLN A 13 4.98 -10.29 2.31
C GLN A 13 4.81 -9.40 3.55
N ASP A 14 5.33 -8.17 3.50
CA ASP A 14 5.36 -7.25 4.64
C ASP A 14 4.10 -6.37 4.75
N CYS A 15 3.15 -6.47 3.81
CA CYS A 15 1.99 -5.58 3.77
C CYS A 15 0.97 -5.92 4.87
N PRO A 16 0.67 -5.01 5.82
CA PRO A 16 -0.27 -5.27 6.92
C PRO A 16 -1.74 -5.09 6.50
N CYS A 17 -2.03 -4.94 5.21
CA CYS A 17 -3.37 -4.69 4.72
C CYS A 17 -4.20 -5.99 4.71
N VAL A 18 -5.30 -6.00 5.46
CA VAL A 18 -6.23 -7.14 5.50
C VAL A 18 -6.91 -7.46 4.16
N LYS A 19 -6.89 -6.52 3.20
CA LYS A 19 -7.45 -6.72 1.85
C LYS A 19 -6.41 -7.39 0.93
N THR A 20 -6.21 -8.69 1.11
CA THR A 20 -5.23 -9.49 0.37
C THR A 20 -5.48 -9.54 -1.14
N ASN A 21 -6.75 -9.47 -1.59
CA ASN A 21 -7.11 -9.43 -3.02
C ASN A 21 -7.00 -8.03 -3.67
N CYS A 22 -6.36 -7.06 -3.00
CA CYS A 22 -6.19 -5.71 -3.54
C CYS A 22 -5.16 -5.70 -4.69
N THR A 23 -5.49 -5.07 -5.82
CA THR A 23 -4.56 -4.94 -6.96
C THR A 23 -3.32 -4.10 -6.64
N ASN A 24 -3.39 -3.26 -5.61
CA ASN A 24 -2.28 -2.43 -5.15
C ASN A 24 -1.44 -3.11 -4.04
N HIS A 25 -1.71 -4.37 -3.70
CA HIS A 25 -0.94 -5.07 -2.67
C HIS A 25 0.53 -5.22 -3.11
N GLY A 26 1.47 -4.84 -2.24
CA GLY A 26 2.90 -4.75 -2.57
C GLY A 26 3.30 -3.58 -3.49
N MET A 27 2.34 -2.87 -4.09
CA MET A 27 2.55 -1.73 -4.98
C MET A 27 2.42 -0.42 -4.19
N CYS A 28 3.45 -0.09 -3.39
CA CYS A 28 3.38 0.98 -2.38
C CYS A 28 3.05 2.36 -2.95
N CYS A 29 3.60 2.73 -4.11
CA CYS A 29 3.34 4.03 -4.73
C CYS A 29 1.86 4.19 -5.12
N GLU A 30 1.31 3.16 -5.76
CA GLU A 30 -0.08 3.07 -6.20
C GLU A 30 -1.03 2.99 -4.99
N CYS A 31 -0.64 2.25 -3.96
CA CYS A 31 -1.36 2.13 -2.70
C CYS A 31 -1.51 3.50 -2.01
N VAL A 32 -0.40 4.25 -1.84
CA VAL A 32 -0.41 5.60 -1.26
C VAL A 32 -1.25 6.55 -2.11
N ALA A 33 -1.07 6.55 -3.44
CA ALA A 33 -1.84 7.41 -4.34
C ALA A 33 -3.35 7.12 -4.26
N HIS A 34 -3.74 5.84 -4.24
CA HIS A 34 -5.13 5.42 -4.11
C HIS A 34 -5.74 5.88 -2.79
N HIS A 35 -5.10 5.58 -1.66
CA HIS A 35 -5.59 5.94 -0.34
C HIS A 35 -5.68 7.45 -0.13
N ARG A 36 -4.68 8.22 -0.63
CA ARG A 36 -4.69 9.69 -0.64
C ARG A 36 -5.90 10.23 -1.40
N LYS A 37 -6.22 9.66 -2.58
CA LYS A 37 -7.37 10.10 -3.40
C LYS A 37 -8.70 9.97 -2.67
N ILE A 38 -8.86 8.91 -1.86
CA ILE A 38 -10.08 8.66 -1.08
C ILE A 38 -10.01 9.20 0.36
N LYS A 39 -9.01 10.03 0.67
CA LYS A 39 -8.81 10.65 1.99
C LYS A 39 -8.73 9.63 3.14
N THR A 40 -8.05 8.52 2.91
CA THR A 40 -7.75 7.51 3.96
C THR A 40 -6.25 7.23 4.00
N TYR A 41 -5.80 6.50 5.03
CA TYR A 41 -4.41 6.06 5.14
C TYR A 41 -4.23 4.59 4.75
N PRO A 42 -3.14 4.25 4.03
CA PRO A 42 -2.66 2.88 3.89
C PRO A 42 -2.48 2.22 5.26
N ALA A 43 -2.70 0.91 5.34
CA ALA A 43 -2.56 0.17 6.60
C ALA A 43 -1.18 0.36 7.26
N CYS A 44 -0.12 0.39 6.44
CA CYS A 44 1.26 0.60 6.90
C CYS A 44 1.55 1.99 7.49
N LEU A 45 0.66 2.97 7.32
CA LEU A 45 0.82 4.34 7.83
C LEU A 45 -0.19 4.68 8.94
N ARG A 46 -1.07 3.76 9.34
CA ARG A 46 -2.13 4.06 10.33
C ARG A 46 -1.59 4.39 11.72
N ASP A 47 -0.40 3.90 12.06
CA ASP A 47 0.21 4.12 13.38
C ASP A 47 0.97 5.46 13.50
N ILE A 48 1.11 6.21 12.40
CA ILE A 48 1.85 7.49 12.38
C ILE A 48 1.08 8.61 13.11
N ASP A 49 -0.23 8.47 13.31
CA ASP A 49 -1.10 9.45 13.96
C ASP A 49 -1.48 9.06 15.41
N LYS A 50 -0.80 8.07 16.00
CA LYS A 50 -0.97 7.76 17.42
C LYS A 50 -0.21 8.78 18.25
N LYS A 51 -0.88 9.90 18.56
CA LYS A 51 -0.51 10.81 19.65
C LYS A 51 -0.49 10.10 21.00
#